data_AF-A0A9W6E811-F1
#
_entry.id   AF-A0A9W6E811-F1
#
_cell.length_a   1.000
_cell.length_b   1.000
_cell.length_c   1.000
_cell.angle_alpha   90.00
_cell.angle_beta   90.00
_cell.angle_gamma   90.00
#
_symmetry.space_group_name_H-M   'P 1'
#
loop_
_entity.id
_entity.type
_entity.pdbx_description
1 polymer ?
#
loop_
_entity_poly.entity_id
_entity_poly.type
_entity_poly.pdbx_seq_one_letter_code
_entity_poly.pdbx_strand_id
1 'polypeptide(L)'
;MLPSRDDIAKFISIAPEATEGKALIFLQEASSLDEAINQFYENPNRYPNNAVAGRPDPRVQSDVTDAQALPPSYDSHISSVHRAEHAPHKNIVTEAGDVRARDEQEMQNMLLDIQIKCQIYNTDIEPEHESSEYMACTCEVHQYRRRKAGRVDVQEMWSKAVMYPGLSRHSPA
;
A
#
# COMPACT_ATOMS: atom_id res chain seq x y z
N MET A 1 22.78 -24.20 3.93
CA MET A 1 23.92 -23.53 4.63
C MET A 1 23.35 -22.47 5.57
N LEU A 2 24.06 -21.96 6.59
CA LEU A 2 23.60 -20.74 7.28
C LEU A 2 23.94 -19.54 6.38
N PRO A 3 22.97 -18.88 5.74
CA PRO A 3 23.26 -17.83 4.78
C PRO A 3 23.81 -16.61 5.50
N SER A 4 25.03 -16.19 5.15
CA SER A 4 25.53 -14.89 5.61
C SER A 4 24.92 -13.77 4.76
N ARG A 5 24.93 -12.54 5.30
CA ARG A 5 24.49 -11.35 4.56
C ARG A 5 25.27 -11.17 3.24
N ASP A 6 26.53 -11.60 3.23
CA ASP A 6 27.42 -11.52 2.07
C ASP A 6 27.05 -12.55 0.99
N ASP A 7 26.63 -13.75 1.39
CA ASP A 7 26.17 -14.80 0.46
C ASP A 7 24.85 -14.43 -0.21
N ILE A 8 23.95 -13.80 0.54
CA ILE A 8 22.67 -13.28 0.03
C ILE A 8 22.93 -12.16 -1.00
N ALA A 9 23.85 -11.24 -0.70
CA ALA A 9 24.21 -10.17 -1.62
C ALA A 9 24.85 -10.71 -2.91
N LYS A 10 25.75 -11.70 -2.79
CA LYS A 10 26.35 -12.39 -3.93
C LYS A 10 25.29 -13.10 -4.78
N PHE A 11 24.33 -13.78 -4.15
CA PHE A 11 23.23 -14.44 -4.84
C PHE A 11 22.39 -13.45 -5.65
N ILE A 12 21.96 -12.34 -5.03
CA ILE A 12 21.16 -11.28 -5.69
C ILE A 12 21.97 -10.58 -6.80
N SER A 13 23.29 -10.46 -6.65
CA SER A 13 24.14 -9.88 -7.69
C SER A 13 24.20 -10.73 -8.97
N ILE A 14 24.00 -12.05 -8.84
CA ILE A 14 24.03 -13.01 -9.94
C ILE A 14 22.63 -13.20 -10.52
N ALA A 15 21.61 -13.27 -9.65
CA ALA A 15 20.19 -13.38 -10.01
C ALA A 15 19.40 -12.17 -9.48
N PRO A 16 19.41 -11.01 -10.19
CA PRO A 16 18.70 -9.80 -9.75
C PRO A 16 17.17 -9.96 -9.68
N GLU A 17 16.62 -10.96 -10.34
CA GLU A 17 15.21 -11.36 -10.29
C GLU A 17 14.81 -12.03 -8.96
N ALA A 18 15.79 -12.50 -8.18
CA ALA A 18 15.54 -13.11 -6.89
C ALA A 18 15.43 -12.04 -5.80
N THR A 19 14.27 -11.95 -5.15
CA THR A 19 14.10 -11.17 -3.92
C THR A 19 14.93 -11.78 -2.78
N GLU A 20 15.36 -10.95 -1.83
CA GLU A 20 16.14 -11.36 -0.65
C GLU A 20 15.56 -12.60 0.08
N GLY A 21 14.24 -12.64 0.25
CA GLY A 21 13.55 -13.78 0.87
C GLY A 21 13.67 -15.09 0.06
N LYS A 22 13.70 -15.01 -1.28
CA LYS A 22 13.95 -16.18 -2.13
C LYS A 22 15.41 -16.63 -2.03
N ALA A 23 16.36 -15.69 -2.10
CA ALA A 23 17.78 -15.99 -1.94
C ALA A 23 18.05 -16.72 -0.62
N LEU A 24 17.42 -16.28 0.47
CA LEU A 24 17.50 -16.93 1.79
C LEU A 24 17.03 -18.39 1.75
N ILE A 25 15.86 -18.66 1.17
CA ILE A 25 15.28 -20.01 1.11
C ILE A 25 16.19 -20.95 0.29
N PHE A 26 16.66 -20.50 -0.87
CA PHE A 26 17.54 -21.31 -1.72
C PHE A 26 18.92 -21.55 -1.08
N LEU A 27 19.49 -20.57 -0.38
CA LEU A 27 20.77 -20.73 0.32
C LEU A 27 20.65 -21.60 1.58
N GLN A 28 19.49 -21.60 2.23
CA GLN A 28 19.23 -22.44 3.40
C GLN A 28 19.15 -23.93 3.01
N GLU A 29 18.45 -24.23 1.91
CA GLU A 29 18.26 -25.59 1.40
C GLU A 29 19.46 -26.14 0.61
N ALA A 30 20.35 -25.28 0.11
CA ALA A 30 21.56 -25.69 -0.59
C ALA A 30 22.76 -25.91 0.36
N SER A 31 23.70 -26.75 -0.05
CA SER A 31 24.95 -26.96 0.69
C SER A 31 26.03 -25.92 0.35
N SER A 32 25.88 -25.20 -0.77
CA SER A 32 26.79 -24.14 -1.24
C SER A 32 26.05 -23.06 -2.05
N LEU A 33 26.70 -21.89 -2.23
CA LEU A 33 26.18 -20.77 -3.01
C LEU A 33 25.92 -21.15 -4.48
N ASP A 34 26.87 -21.83 -5.12
CA ASP A 34 26.76 -22.24 -6.53
C ASP A 34 25.63 -23.26 -6.74
N GLU A 35 25.43 -24.17 -5.79
CA GLU A 35 24.31 -25.11 -5.82
C GLU A 35 22.96 -24.38 -5.71
N ALA A 36 22.87 -23.37 -4.84
CA ALA A 36 21.65 -22.56 -4.70
C ALA A 36 21.30 -21.82 -6.00
N ILE A 37 22.31 -21.24 -6.66
CA ILE A 37 22.15 -20.50 -7.91
C ILE A 37 21.71 -21.44 -9.04
N ASN A 38 22.34 -22.62 -9.14
CA ASN A 38 21.94 -23.64 -10.11
C ASN A 38 20.48 -24.07 -9.87
N GLN A 39 20.09 -24.33 -8.62
CA GLN A 39 18.70 -24.70 -8.31
C GLN A 39 17.68 -23.60 -8.66
N PHE A 40 18.08 -22.34 -8.54
CA PHE A 40 17.23 -21.20 -8.89
C PHE A 40 17.01 -21.08 -10.39
N TYR A 41 18.04 -21.25 -11.22
CA TYR A 41 17.88 -21.23 -12.68
C TYR A 41 17.15 -22.46 -13.22
N GLU A 42 17.33 -23.63 -12.61
CA GLU A 42 16.61 -24.85 -12.99
C GLU A 42 15.11 -24.74 -12.70
N ASN A 43 14.72 -24.18 -11.55
CA ASN A 43 13.30 -23.92 -11.25
C ASN A 43 13.13 -22.77 -10.23
N PRO A 44 12.88 -21.54 -10.70
CA PRO A 44 12.80 -20.36 -9.82
C PRO A 44 11.55 -20.31 -8.94
N ASN A 45 10.56 -21.18 -9.21
CA ASN A 45 9.33 -21.32 -8.43
C ASN A 45 9.30 -22.62 -7.60
N ARG A 46 10.44 -23.31 -7.50
CA ARG A 46 10.55 -24.57 -6.74
C ARG A 46 10.07 -24.43 -5.29
N TYR A 47 10.31 -23.27 -4.69
CA TYR A 47 9.80 -22.93 -3.37
C TYR A 47 8.75 -21.83 -3.53
N PRO A 48 7.45 -22.17 -3.59
CA PRO A 48 6.38 -21.17 -3.56
C PRO A 48 6.47 -20.39 -2.24
N ASN A 49 6.16 -19.09 -2.28
CA ASN A 49 6.33 -18.11 -1.18
C ASN A 49 5.56 -18.40 0.13
N ASN A 50 5.07 -19.61 0.36
CA ASN A 50 4.35 -20.02 1.55
C ASN A 50 5.25 -20.81 2.50
N ALA A 51 6.21 -20.15 3.16
CA ALA A 51 6.87 -20.69 4.34
C ALA A 51 7.61 -19.62 5.16
N VAL A 52 6.88 -18.66 5.73
CA VAL A 52 7.16 -18.25 7.12
C VAL A 52 6.22 -19.08 8.00
N ALA A 53 6.43 -20.40 8.01
CA ALA A 53 5.87 -21.28 9.00
C ALA A 53 7.02 -21.57 9.97
N GLY A 54 6.90 -21.04 11.18
CA GLY A 54 7.92 -21.10 12.21
C GLY A 54 8.46 -22.51 12.42
N ARG A 55 9.78 -22.63 12.47
CA ARG A 55 10.45 -23.82 12.97
C ARG A 55 10.91 -23.53 14.40
N PRO A 56 10.43 -24.26 15.42
CA PRO A 56 10.99 -24.16 16.75
C PRO A 56 12.33 -24.90 16.76
N ASP A 57 13.37 -24.23 17.25
CA ASP A 57 14.71 -24.81 17.43
C ASP A 57 14.76 -25.57 18.76
N PRO A 58 15.04 -26.89 18.79
CA PRO A 58 15.18 -27.62 20.03
C PRO A 58 16.65 -27.73 20.40
N ARG A 59 17.11 -26.84 21.30
CA ARG A 59 18.12 -27.06 22.37
C ARG A 59 18.91 -25.79 22.66
N VAL A 60 18.63 -25.15 23.80
CA VAL A 60 19.62 -24.99 24.90
C VAL A 60 18.82 -24.90 26.19
N GLN A 61 19.14 -25.79 27.12
CA GLN A 61 18.63 -25.83 28.48
C GLN A 61 19.80 -25.48 29.39
N SER A 62 19.69 -24.40 30.16
CA SER A 62 20.15 -24.34 31.56
C SER A 62 19.92 -22.93 32.16
N ASP A 63 18.97 -22.90 33.10
CA ASP A 63 18.88 -22.12 34.34
C ASP A 63 19.39 -20.68 34.40
N VAL A 64 18.52 -19.74 34.83
CA VAL A 64 18.46 -19.22 36.21
C VAL A 64 17.14 -18.43 36.38
N THR A 65 16.41 -18.75 37.46
CA THR A 65 15.35 -18.01 38.17
C THR A 65 15.20 -16.51 37.89
N ASP A 66 13.97 -16.03 37.61
CA ASP A 66 13.24 -15.11 38.50
C ASP A 66 11.76 -15.01 38.07
N ALA A 67 10.86 -14.93 39.04
CA ALA A 67 9.42 -14.84 38.83
C ALA A 67 8.99 -13.37 38.82
N GLN A 68 8.69 -12.79 37.65
CA GLN A 68 7.70 -11.70 37.52
C GLN A 68 7.43 -11.31 36.05
N ALA A 69 6.13 -11.30 35.71
CA ALA A 69 5.50 -10.67 34.54
C ALA A 69 5.89 -11.21 33.14
N LEU A 70 5.40 -12.40 32.80
CA LEU A 70 5.16 -12.70 31.38
C LEU A 70 4.04 -11.76 30.87
N PRO A 71 4.21 -11.09 29.70
CA PRO A 71 3.13 -10.33 29.10
C PRO A 71 1.95 -11.27 28.81
N PRO A 72 0.69 -10.80 28.90
CA PRO A 72 -0.45 -11.63 28.56
C PRO A 72 -0.27 -12.20 27.15
N SER A 73 -0.38 -13.53 27.04
CA SER A 73 -0.30 -14.22 25.75
C SER A 73 -1.42 -13.73 24.84
N TYR A 74 -1.05 -13.25 23.65
CA TYR A 74 -1.99 -12.71 22.65
C TYR A 74 -2.84 -13.81 21.98
N ASP A 75 -2.54 -15.09 22.24
CA ASP A 75 -3.19 -16.22 21.57
C ASP A 75 -4.59 -16.59 22.12
N SER A 76 -5.10 -15.87 23.12
CA SER A 76 -6.40 -16.22 23.74
C SER A 76 -7.65 -15.57 23.13
N HIS A 77 -7.57 -14.98 21.93
CA HIS A 77 -8.75 -14.35 21.30
C HIS A 77 -9.39 -15.14 20.15
N ILE A 78 -8.87 -16.30 19.77
CA ILE A 78 -9.56 -17.18 18.81
C ILE A 78 -10.47 -18.16 19.55
N SER A 79 -11.26 -17.65 20.50
CA SER A 79 -12.44 -18.37 20.97
C SER A 79 -13.52 -18.16 19.91
N SER A 80 -13.82 -19.23 19.18
CA SER A 80 -15.00 -19.39 18.33
C SER A 80 -16.26 -19.21 19.18
N VAL A 81 -16.65 -17.96 19.42
CA VAL A 81 -17.93 -17.61 20.05
C VAL A 81 -18.46 -16.36 19.35
N HIS A 82 -19.52 -16.57 18.60
CA HIS A 82 -20.29 -15.59 17.84
C HIS A 82 -19.56 -14.95 16.65
N ARG A 83 -19.92 -15.46 15.46
CA ARG A 83 -19.91 -14.77 14.18
C ARG A 83 -20.80 -13.52 14.24
N ALA A 84 -20.45 -12.54 15.07
CA ALA A 84 -20.77 -11.16 14.80
C ALA A 84 -19.69 -10.73 13.80
N GLU A 85 -20.11 -10.43 12.58
CA GLU A 85 -19.23 -9.93 11.54
C GLU A 85 -18.42 -8.76 12.11
N HIS A 86 -17.14 -8.98 12.42
CA HIS A 86 -16.23 -7.89 12.71
C HIS A 86 -16.09 -7.12 11.40
N ALA A 87 -16.97 -6.14 11.21
CA ALA A 87 -16.85 -5.21 10.11
C ALA A 87 -15.44 -4.62 10.18
N PRO A 88 -14.70 -4.61 9.05
CA PRO A 88 -13.37 -4.03 9.02
C PRO A 88 -13.48 -2.59 9.54
N HIS A 89 -12.65 -2.26 10.53
CA HIS A 89 -12.59 -0.90 11.06
C HIS A 89 -12.20 0.04 9.92
N LYS A 90 -13.07 1.00 9.60
CA LYS A 90 -12.77 2.02 8.61
C LYS A 90 -12.40 3.30 9.33
N ASN A 91 -11.21 3.82 9.03
CA ASN A 91 -10.77 5.11 9.51
C ASN A 91 -11.37 6.19 8.61
N ILE A 92 -11.91 7.25 9.20
CA ILE A 92 -12.47 8.40 8.48
C ILE A 92 -11.49 9.00 7.46
N VAL A 93 -10.18 8.98 7.76
CA VAL A 93 -9.11 9.41 6.84
C VAL A 93 -9.02 8.48 5.64
N THR A 94 -9.10 7.17 5.86
CA THR A 94 -9.06 6.17 4.77
C THR A 94 -10.26 6.34 3.86
N GLU A 95 -11.46 6.48 4.42
CA GLU A 95 -12.68 6.68 3.63
C GLU A 95 -12.65 7.99 2.83
N ALA A 96 -12.24 9.10 3.46
CA ALA A 96 -12.08 10.37 2.77
C ALA A 96 -10.99 10.31 1.70
N GLY A 97 -9.92 9.55 1.94
CA GLY A 97 -8.85 9.28 0.98
C GLY A 97 -9.37 8.53 -0.25
N ASP A 98 -10.16 7.48 -0.07
CA ASP A 98 -10.75 6.69 -1.15
C ASP A 98 -11.74 7.53 -2.00
N VAL A 99 -12.51 8.42 -1.36
CA VAL A 99 -13.41 9.36 -2.07
C VAL A 99 -12.58 10.34 -2.90
N ARG A 100 -11.57 10.96 -2.30
CA ARG A 100 -10.70 11.93 -2.97
C ARG A 100 -9.94 11.28 -4.13
N ALA A 101 -9.40 10.09 -3.96
CA ALA A 101 -8.65 9.38 -5.00
C ALA A 101 -9.51 9.08 -6.23
N ARG A 102 -10.75 8.62 -6.03
CA ARG A 102 -11.70 8.39 -7.13
C ARG A 102 -12.04 9.68 -7.86
N ASP A 103 -12.34 10.74 -7.11
CA ASP A 103 -12.66 12.05 -7.67
C ASP A 103 -11.48 12.65 -8.46
N GLU A 104 -10.25 12.51 -7.97
CA GLU A 104 -9.04 12.92 -8.71
C GLU A 104 -8.83 12.11 -10.00
N GLN A 105 -9.05 10.79 -9.94
CA GLN A 105 -8.95 9.93 -11.11
C GLN A 105 -9.97 10.29 -12.19
N GLU A 106 -11.23 10.53 -11.80
CA GLU A 106 -12.29 10.99 -12.72
C GLU A 106 -11.91 12.30 -13.39
N MET A 107 -11.39 13.25 -12.61
CA MET A 107 -10.96 14.56 -13.11
C MET A 107 -9.80 14.45 -14.10
N GLN A 108 -8.81 13.61 -13.82
CA GLN A 108 -7.69 13.37 -14.73
C GLN A 108 -8.14 12.71 -16.03
N ASN A 109 -9.03 11.71 -15.95
CA ASN A 109 -9.57 11.05 -17.13
C ASN A 109 -10.35 12.03 -18.02
N MET A 110 -11.17 12.89 -17.42
CA MET A 110 -11.93 13.91 -18.14
C MET A 110 -11.02 14.95 -18.79
N LEU A 111 -9.98 15.41 -18.08
CA LEU A 111 -9.01 16.36 -18.64
C LEU A 111 -8.28 15.76 -19.85
N LEU A 112 -7.81 14.50 -19.73
CA LEU A 112 -7.11 13.82 -20.81
C LEU A 112 -8.00 13.65 -22.05
N ASP A 113 -9.25 13.24 -21.87
CA ASP A 113 -10.22 13.09 -22.97
C ASP A 113 -10.44 14.41 -23.71
N ILE A 114 -10.60 15.51 -22.98
CA ILE A 114 -10.76 16.85 -23.56
C ILE A 114 -9.47 17.30 -24.26
N GLN A 115 -8.30 17.07 -23.65
CA GLN A 115 -7.00 17.42 -24.26
C GLN A 115 -6.81 16.70 -25.59
N ILE A 116 -7.14 15.40 -25.68
CA ILE A 116 -7.08 14.63 -26.93
C ILE A 116 -8.03 15.24 -27.97
N LYS A 117 -9.27 15.57 -27.59
CA LYS A 117 -10.27 16.15 -28.50
C LYS A 117 -9.91 17.56 -28.99
N CYS A 118 -9.31 18.37 -28.12
CA CYS A 118 -8.81 19.70 -28.44
C CYS A 118 -7.42 19.67 -29.10
N GLN A 119 -6.82 18.49 -29.33
CA GLN A 119 -5.47 18.31 -29.90
C GLN A 119 -4.38 19.07 -29.11
N ILE A 120 -4.53 19.11 -27.79
CA ILE A 120 -3.56 19.70 -26.87
C ILE A 120 -2.61 18.59 -26.43
N TYR A 121 -1.40 18.61 -26.97
CA TYR A 121 -0.38 17.60 -26.65
C TYR A 121 0.43 17.92 -25.38
N ASN A 122 0.31 19.15 -24.86
CA ASN A 122 0.91 19.51 -23.59
C ASN A 122 -0.07 19.22 -22.45
N THR A 123 0.25 18.24 -21.62
CA THR A 123 -0.57 17.80 -20.48
C THR A 123 -0.76 18.87 -19.42
N ASP A 124 0.15 19.85 -19.35
CA ASP A 124 0.10 20.92 -18.36
C ASP A 124 -0.86 22.05 -18.77
N ILE A 125 -1.32 22.06 -20.03
CA ILE A 125 -2.25 23.06 -20.55
C ILE A 125 -3.68 22.60 -20.30
N GLU A 126 -4.43 23.38 -19.52
CA GLU A 126 -5.87 23.20 -19.41
C GLU A 126 -6.57 23.76 -20.66
N PRO A 127 -7.56 23.04 -21.20
CA PRO A 127 -8.33 23.52 -22.34
C PRO A 127 -9.16 24.76 -21.97
N GLU A 128 -9.13 25.76 -22.85
CA GLU A 128 -9.90 26.99 -22.71
C GLU A 128 -10.91 27.13 -23.87
N HIS A 129 -12.12 27.57 -23.55
CA HIS A 129 -13.16 27.82 -24.55
C HIS A 129 -13.83 29.16 -24.24
N GLU A 130 -13.61 30.15 -25.09
CA GLU A 130 -14.25 31.46 -25.01
C GLU A 130 -15.68 31.38 -25.56
N SER A 131 -16.64 30.87 -24.77
CA SER A 131 -18.05 31.15 -25.05
C SER A 131 -18.51 32.28 -24.14
N SER A 132 -19.10 33.31 -24.72
CA SER A 132 -19.72 34.44 -24.01
C SER A 132 -20.78 34.02 -22.98
N GLU A 133 -21.36 32.82 -23.15
CA GLU A 133 -22.44 32.30 -22.31
C GLU A 133 -22.00 31.00 -21.62
N TYR A 134 -21.06 31.11 -20.67
CA TYR A 134 -20.48 30.01 -19.88
C TYR A 134 -21.54 29.05 -19.27
N MET A 135 -22.71 29.58 -18.89
CA MET A 135 -23.81 28.81 -18.31
C MET A 135 -24.68 28.07 -19.35
N ALA A 136 -24.75 28.56 -20.59
CA ALA A 136 -25.55 27.96 -21.66
C ALA A 136 -24.75 26.96 -22.51
N CYS A 137 -23.42 26.97 -22.40
CA CYS A 137 -22.56 26.10 -23.17
C CYS A 137 -22.47 24.68 -22.57
N THR A 138 -22.79 23.68 -23.39
CA THR A 138 -22.73 22.25 -23.02
C THR A 138 -21.44 21.55 -23.45
N CYS A 139 -20.43 22.28 -23.92
CA CYS A 139 -19.17 21.68 -24.36
C CYS A 139 -18.41 21.02 -23.19
N GLU A 140 -17.58 20.03 -23.52
CA GLU A 140 -16.86 19.23 -22.53
C GLU A 140 -15.89 20.06 -21.70
N VAL A 141 -15.29 21.11 -22.29
CA VAL A 141 -14.44 22.07 -21.57
C VAL A 141 -15.21 22.75 -20.43
N HIS A 142 -16.44 23.20 -20.68
CA HIS A 142 -17.28 23.81 -19.66
C HIS A 142 -17.85 22.80 -18.67
N GLN A 143 -18.09 21.55 -19.10
CA GLN A 143 -18.46 20.48 -18.17
C GLN A 143 -17.31 20.19 -17.19
N TYR A 144 -16.08 20.08 -17.68
CA TYR A 144 -14.88 19.92 -16.85
C TYR A 144 -14.67 21.10 -15.90
N ARG A 145 -14.75 22.34 -16.38
CA ARG A 145 -14.63 23.53 -15.52
C ARG A 145 -15.69 23.56 -14.42
N ARG A 146 -16.94 23.24 -14.75
CA ARG A 146 -18.03 23.14 -13.76
C ARG A 146 -17.79 22.02 -12.76
N ARG A 147 -17.39 20.83 -13.22
CA ARG A 147 -17.07 19.70 -12.35
C ARG A 147 -15.90 20.02 -11.43
N LYS A 148 -14.86 20.68 -11.93
CA LYS A 148 -13.70 21.17 -11.17
C LYS A 148 -14.11 22.16 -10.07
N ALA A 149 -14.98 23.12 -10.40
CA ALA A 149 -15.50 24.08 -9.43
C ALA A 149 -16.40 23.42 -8.37
N GLY A 150 -17.13 22.36 -8.73
CA GLY A 150 -17.99 21.60 -7.82
C GLY A 150 -17.27 20.64 -6.86
N ARG A 151 -15.93 20.60 -6.83
CA ARG A 151 -15.16 19.67 -5.98
C ARG A 151 -15.03 20.11 -4.51
N VAL A 152 -15.70 21.19 -4.12
CA VAL A 152 -15.59 21.77 -2.77
C VAL A 152 -15.95 20.75 -1.69
N ASP A 153 -17.01 19.96 -1.90
CA ASP A 153 -17.47 18.98 -0.91
C ASP A 153 -16.41 17.90 -0.60
N VAL A 154 -15.69 17.44 -1.63
CA VAL A 154 -14.61 16.44 -1.48
C VAL A 154 -13.42 17.05 -0.74
N GLN A 155 -13.08 18.31 -1.05
CA GLN A 155 -12.02 19.04 -0.37
C GLN A 155 -12.36 19.31 1.10
N GLU A 156 -13.62 19.65 1.39
CA GLU A 156 -14.12 19.86 2.75
C GLU A 156 -14.11 18.55 3.54
N MET A 157 -14.57 17.45 2.95
CA MET A 157 -14.52 16.12 3.55
C MET A 157 -13.09 15.71 3.90
N TRP A 158 -12.15 15.85 2.95
CA TRP A 158 -10.74 15.52 3.15
C TRP A 158 -10.10 16.40 4.24
N SER A 159 -10.33 17.71 4.19
CA SER A 159 -9.77 18.62 5.19
C SER A 159 -10.29 18.28 6.58
N LYS A 160 -11.60 18.03 6.75
CA LYS A 160 -12.18 17.57 8.02
C LYS A 160 -11.58 16.26 8.52
N ALA A 161 -11.37 15.29 7.63
CA ALA A 161 -10.84 13.98 8.01
C ALA A 161 -9.37 14.05 8.46
N VAL A 162 -8.56 14.89 7.81
CA VAL A 162 -7.12 15.04 8.13
C VAL A 162 -6.88 15.96 9.33
N MET A 163 -7.84 16.81 9.69
CA MET A 163 -7.70 17.71 10.84
C MET A 163 -7.57 16.94 12.16
N TYR A 164 -6.56 17.30 12.96
CA TYR A 164 -6.32 16.68 14.25
C TYR A 164 -7.38 17.15 15.28
N PRO A 165 -8.02 16.24 16.06
CA PRO A 165 -9.05 16.59 17.04
C PRO A 165 -8.63 17.56 18.16
N GLY A 166 -7.34 17.89 18.28
CA GLY A 166 -6.79 18.74 19.34
C GLY A 166 -6.89 20.25 19.10
N LEU A 167 -7.17 20.71 17.88
CA LEU A 167 -7.14 22.14 17.52
C LEU A 167 -8.43 22.92 17.87
N SER A 168 -9.52 22.23 18.25
CA SER A 168 -10.79 22.87 18.65
C SER A 168 -10.90 23.21 20.14
N ARG A 169 -9.88 22.88 20.96
CA ARG A 169 -9.89 23.13 22.41
C ARG A 169 -9.42 24.52 22.85
N HIS A 170 -9.02 25.38 21.92
CA HIS A 170 -8.60 26.75 22.21
C HIS A 170 -9.41 27.76 21.39
N SER A 171 -10.71 27.86 21.67
CA SER A 171 -11.47 29.07 21.35
C SER A 171 -11.68 29.84 22.65
N PRO A 172 -11.13 31.06 22.83
CA PRO A 172 -11.47 31.88 23.98
C PRO A 172 -12.93 32.35 23.84
N ALA A 173 -13.64 32.31 24.97
CA ALA A 173 -14.98 32.84 25.15
C ALA A 173 -14.98 34.38 25.19
#